data_AF-A0A819WTW3-F1
#
_entry.id   AF-A0A819WTW3-F1
#
_cell.length_a   1.000
_cell.length_b   1.000
_cell.length_c   1.000
_cell.angle_alpha   90.00
_cell.angle_beta   90.00
_cell.angle_gamma   90.00
#
_symmetry.space_group_name_H-M   'P 1'
#
loop_
_entity.id
_entity.type
_entity.pdbx_description
1 polymer ?
#
loop_
_entity_poly.entity_id
_entity_poly.type
_entity_poly.pdbx_seq_one_letter_code
_entity_poly.pdbx_strand_id
1 'polypeptide(L)'
;MWFLLNNIIEFIIYLIIDNITKFLLINNRQENRFDIFVYECLVFGLLIGFISLYHHITFLLIFLLLIHIIGILYTEKRFDIIKNGFQIFSHIFIQICRSVIKHLYNFISNYIINRSSPKPIITKRLPQECLYSYHLKPINDLRLQQPSVVQALSRPGIFNLHGTTCSLNALLQSLASLNTFYSSLQRNINFSRFNYDSIVSTFLDLIFQLRNDHRTTEYKHWNTLIDTSLFISKLNVIYPNLLTKHATTDIGELFQCIIDVLNNALSKQTLVYSTNVTEQVQNQKLTTFSIDFLNKIFVETEAQLYNKITLDNLDAQSIYINQYVDLTWLLHHIQLGSVIKQIFSGQYLHAYCCNNCSHVRFRAEPFQILTLPVNKTSTTLERIISQLTNIDIIDSISCSYCSGQIKNDHERKSRVIQQGTLLTTIT
;
A
#
# COMPACT_ATOMS: atom_id res chain seq x y z
N MET A 1 -5.31 -20.42 11.53
CA MET A 1 -6.68 -19.99 11.17
C MET A 1 -6.91 -19.94 9.67
N TRP A 2 -6.07 -19.22 8.90
CA TRP A 2 -6.20 -19.09 7.44
C TRP A 2 -6.19 -20.43 6.67
N PHE A 3 -5.28 -21.35 7.00
CA PHE A 3 -5.27 -22.70 6.42
C PHE A 3 -6.57 -23.50 6.68
N LEU A 4 -7.12 -23.35 7.88
CA LEU A 4 -8.36 -24.03 8.27
C LEU A 4 -9.58 -23.43 7.56
N LEU A 5 -9.61 -22.10 7.40
CA LEU A 5 -10.64 -21.40 6.64
C LEU A 5 -10.60 -21.79 5.16
N ASN A 6 -9.42 -21.89 4.55
CA ASN A 6 -9.27 -22.33 3.16
C ASN A 6 -9.78 -23.76 2.97
N ASN A 7 -9.45 -24.69 3.87
CA ASN A 7 -9.96 -26.06 3.80
C ASN A 7 -11.50 -26.12 3.94
N ILE A 8 -12.09 -25.28 4.80
CA ILE A 8 -13.55 -25.18 4.93
C ILE A 8 -14.17 -24.64 3.63
N ILE A 9 -13.59 -23.61 3.03
CA ILE A 9 -14.04 -23.04 1.76
C ILE A 9 -13.95 -24.08 0.64
N GLU A 10 -12.83 -24.79 0.52
CA GLU A 10 -12.65 -25.87 -0.46
C GLU A 10 -13.69 -26.99 -0.28
N PHE A 11 -14.01 -27.36 0.96
CA PHE A 11 -15.05 -28.34 1.24
C PHE A 11 -16.46 -27.84 0.88
N ILE A 12 -16.78 -26.57 1.16
CA ILE A 12 -18.06 -25.97 0.75
C ILE A 12 -18.17 -25.93 -0.77
N ILE A 13 -17.11 -25.52 -1.48
CA ILE A 13 -17.05 -25.52 -2.94
C ILE A 13 -17.28 -26.93 -3.49
N TYR A 14 -16.63 -27.94 -2.91
CA TYR A 14 -16.85 -29.34 -3.27
C TYR A 14 -18.34 -29.72 -3.18
N LEU A 15 -19.00 -29.40 -2.06
CA LEU A 15 -20.42 -29.72 -1.85
C LEU A 15 -21.33 -28.99 -2.85
N ILE A 16 -21.01 -27.74 -3.20
CA ILE A 16 -21.77 -26.97 -4.19
C ILE A 16 -21.67 -27.64 -5.57
N ILE A 17 -20.46 -27.99 -5.99
CA ILE A 17 -20.20 -28.63 -7.28
C ILE A 17 -20.89 -30.01 -7.35
N ASP A 18 -20.83 -30.79 -6.27
CA ASP A 18 -21.46 -32.12 -6.18
C ASP A 18 -22.98 -32.00 -6.35
N ASN A 19 -23.61 -31.04 -5.67
CA ASN A 19 -25.04 -30.78 -5.80
C ASN A 19 -25.45 -30.28 -7.19
N ILE A 20 -24.66 -29.39 -7.81
CA ILE A 20 -24.92 -28.92 -9.19
C ILE A 20 -24.85 -30.08 -10.17
N THR A 21 -23.82 -30.93 -10.04
CA THR A 21 -23.62 -32.07 -10.93
C THR A 21 -24.77 -33.06 -10.81
N LYS A 22 -25.21 -33.36 -9.57
CA LYS A 22 -26.41 -34.18 -9.32
C LYS A 22 -27.68 -33.55 -9.88
N PHE A 23 -27.86 -32.24 -9.70
CA PHE A 23 -29.03 -31.52 -10.23
C PHE A 23 -29.12 -31.61 -11.75
N LEU A 24 -28.01 -31.41 -12.46
CA LEU A 24 -27.96 -31.53 -13.92
C LEU A 24 -28.27 -32.95 -14.39
N LEU A 25 -27.84 -33.97 -13.64
CA LEU A 25 -28.04 -35.38 -13.99
C LEU A 25 -29.44 -35.90 -13.66
N ILE A 26 -30.14 -35.33 -12.67
CA ILE A 26 -31.51 -35.74 -12.30
C ILE A 26 -32.48 -35.64 -13.49
N ASN A 27 -32.26 -34.69 -14.40
CA ASN A 27 -33.12 -34.48 -15.56
C ASN A 27 -32.96 -35.56 -16.65
N ASN A 28 -31.87 -36.36 -16.63
CA ASN A 28 -31.56 -37.39 -17.63
C ASN A 28 -31.74 -38.83 -17.12
N ARG A 29 -32.56 -39.04 -16.09
CA ARG A 29 -32.70 -40.32 -15.35
C ARG A 29 -33.22 -41.56 -16.11
N GLN A 30 -33.37 -41.52 -17.43
CA GLN A 30 -33.83 -42.68 -18.21
C GLN A 30 -32.71 -43.65 -18.62
N GLU A 31 -31.44 -43.30 -18.42
CA GLU A 31 -30.28 -44.15 -18.78
C GLU A 31 -29.69 -44.93 -17.59
N ASN A 32 -28.81 -45.91 -17.89
CA ASN A 32 -28.20 -46.79 -16.89
C ASN A 32 -27.55 -45.98 -15.75
N ARG A 33 -27.79 -46.40 -14.51
CA ARG A 33 -27.24 -45.74 -13.30
C ARG A 33 -25.72 -45.59 -13.35
N PHE A 34 -25.01 -46.56 -13.91
CA PHE A 34 -23.56 -46.52 -14.06
C PHE A 34 -23.09 -45.36 -14.96
N ASP A 35 -23.76 -45.15 -16.09
CA ASP A 35 -23.39 -44.10 -17.05
C ASP A 35 -23.56 -42.72 -16.41
N ILE A 36 -24.63 -42.53 -15.63
CA ILE A 36 -24.87 -41.32 -14.83
C ILE A 36 -23.70 -41.04 -13.87
N PHE A 37 -23.21 -42.07 -13.16
CA PHE A 37 -22.09 -41.91 -12.22
C PHE A 37 -20.76 -41.61 -12.91
N VAL A 38 -20.52 -42.16 -14.10
CA VAL A 38 -19.33 -41.86 -14.90
C VAL A 38 -19.37 -40.40 -15.37
N TYR A 39 -20.52 -39.92 -15.83
CA TYR A 39 -20.71 -38.51 -16.17
C TYR A 39 -20.53 -37.58 -14.96
N GLU A 40 -21.04 -37.98 -13.79
CA GLU A 40 -20.85 -37.25 -12.53
C GLU A 40 -19.36 -37.09 -12.22
N CYS A 41 -18.60 -38.19 -12.23
CA CYS A 41 -17.15 -38.17 -12.02
C CYS A 41 -16.40 -37.29 -13.01
N LEU A 42 -16.79 -37.32 -14.29
CA LEU A 42 -16.10 -36.59 -15.35
C LEU A 42 -16.32 -35.08 -15.22
N VAL A 43 -17.58 -34.64 -15.07
CA VAL A 43 -17.91 -33.21 -14.89
C VAL A 43 -17.28 -32.69 -13.60
N PHE A 44 -17.32 -33.49 -12.55
CA PHE A 44 -16.75 -33.14 -11.26
C PHE A 44 -15.22 -33.01 -11.32
N GLY A 45 -14.54 -33.95 -11.97
CA GLY A 45 -13.09 -33.88 -12.19
C GLY A 45 -12.66 -32.68 -13.03
N LEU A 46 -13.42 -32.32 -14.07
CA LEU A 46 -13.14 -31.13 -14.90
C LEU A 46 -13.26 -29.82 -14.11
N LEU A 47 -14.31 -29.67 -13.31
CA LEU A 47 -14.52 -28.47 -12.48
C LEU A 47 -13.44 -28.33 -11.40
N ILE A 48 -13.06 -29.43 -10.77
CA ILE A 48 -11.95 -29.48 -9.81
C ILE A 48 -10.64 -29.07 -10.48
N GLY A 49 -10.33 -29.65 -11.65
CA GLY A 49 -9.11 -29.31 -12.41
C GLY A 49 -9.05 -27.84 -12.81
N PHE A 50 -10.18 -27.26 -13.23
CA PHE A 50 -10.28 -25.84 -13.55
C PHE A 50 -9.99 -24.96 -12.33
N ILE A 51 -10.57 -25.28 -11.17
CA ILE A 51 -10.33 -24.55 -9.92
C ILE A 51 -8.88 -24.69 -9.46
N SER A 52 -8.29 -25.89 -9.57
CA SER A 52 -6.89 -26.13 -9.23
C SER A 52 -5.91 -25.33 -10.09
N LEU A 53 -6.24 -25.07 -11.36
CA LEU A 53 -5.44 -24.22 -12.27
C LEU A 53 -5.45 -22.74 -11.84
N TYR A 54 -6.59 -22.23 -11.36
CA TYR A 54 -6.73 -20.84 -10.95
C TYR A 54 -6.18 -20.56 -9.54
N HIS A 55 -6.33 -21.49 -8.61
CA HIS A 55 -6.08 -21.22 -7.19
C HIS A 55 -4.76 -21.75 -6.63
N HIS A 56 -3.84 -22.22 -7.48
CA HIS A 56 -2.52 -22.72 -7.08
C HIS A 56 -2.62 -23.65 -5.85
N ILE A 57 -3.06 -24.89 -6.12
CA ILE A 57 -2.98 -26.07 -5.24
C ILE A 57 -4.17 -26.27 -4.28
N THR A 58 -5.14 -27.07 -4.71
CA THR A 58 -6.28 -27.57 -3.91
C THR A 58 -6.15 -29.08 -3.67
N PHE A 59 -5.20 -29.49 -2.82
CA PHE A 59 -4.95 -30.92 -2.53
C PHE A 59 -6.17 -31.62 -1.92
N LEU A 60 -6.99 -30.89 -1.13
CA LEU A 60 -8.20 -31.44 -0.50
C LEU A 60 -9.26 -31.80 -1.55
N LEU A 61 -9.43 -30.97 -2.57
CA LEU A 61 -10.40 -31.18 -3.65
C LEU A 61 -10.06 -32.44 -4.46
N ILE A 62 -8.78 -32.66 -4.75
CA ILE A 62 -8.28 -33.86 -5.43
C ILE A 62 -8.49 -35.11 -4.55
N PHE A 63 -8.23 -35.00 -3.24
CA PHE A 63 -8.43 -36.10 -2.30
C PHE A 63 -9.90 -36.51 -2.19
N LEU A 64 -10.83 -35.55 -2.12
CA LEU A 64 -12.25 -35.84 -2.06
C LEU A 64 -12.78 -36.45 -3.37
N LEU A 65 -12.28 -36.01 -4.53
CA LEU A 65 -12.57 -36.65 -5.83
C LEU A 65 -12.14 -38.12 -5.84
N LEU A 66 -10.96 -38.43 -5.30
CA LEU A 66 -10.48 -39.82 -5.19
C LEU A 66 -11.40 -40.67 -4.31
N ILE A 67 -11.82 -40.16 -3.15
CA ILE A 67 -12.79 -40.86 -2.28
C ILE A 67 -14.09 -41.12 -3.02
N HIS A 68 -14.60 -40.13 -3.76
CA HIS A 68 -15.85 -40.24 -4.50
C HIS A 68 -15.77 -41.33 -5.59
N ILE A 69 -14.68 -41.35 -6.36
CA ILE A 69 -14.40 -42.39 -7.34
C ILE A 69 -14.37 -43.76 -6.64
N ILE A 70 -13.60 -43.92 -5.56
CA ILE A 70 -13.51 -45.19 -4.82
C ILE A 70 -14.88 -45.64 -4.30
N GLY A 71 -15.72 -44.72 -3.81
CA GLY A 71 -17.07 -45.01 -3.35
C GLY A 71 -17.96 -45.58 -4.45
N ILE A 72 -17.96 -44.95 -5.63
CA ILE A 72 -18.70 -45.43 -6.80
C ILE A 72 -18.21 -46.82 -7.20
N LEU A 73 -16.89 -46.98 -7.28
CA LEU A 73 -16.25 -48.24 -7.65
C LEU A 73 -16.61 -49.40 -6.72
N TYR A 74 -16.72 -49.14 -5.42
CA TYR A 74 -17.11 -50.14 -4.43
C TYR A 74 -18.56 -50.61 -4.62
N THR A 75 -19.47 -49.73 -5.02
CA THR A 75 -20.90 -50.04 -5.12
C THR A 75 -21.28 -50.95 -6.29
N GLU A 76 -20.57 -50.91 -7.41
CA GLU A 76 -20.99 -51.59 -8.66
C GLU A 76 -20.40 -52.99 -8.84
N LYS A 77 -19.49 -53.48 -7.99
CA LYS A 77 -18.82 -54.79 -8.10
C LYS A 77 -18.19 -55.12 -9.47
N ARG A 78 -17.97 -54.13 -10.35
CA ARG A 78 -17.41 -54.31 -11.71
C ARG A 78 -15.90 -54.06 -11.78
N PHE A 79 -15.12 -54.78 -10.99
CA PHE A 79 -13.66 -54.61 -10.87
C PHE A 79 -12.87 -54.67 -12.19
N ASP A 80 -13.39 -55.36 -13.21
CA ASP A 80 -12.70 -55.51 -14.50
C ASP A 80 -12.68 -54.21 -15.33
N ILE A 81 -13.79 -53.46 -15.32
CA ILE A 81 -13.88 -52.15 -15.98
C ILE A 81 -13.00 -51.13 -15.25
N ILE A 82 -12.89 -51.27 -13.92
CA ILE A 82 -12.04 -50.44 -13.06
C ILE A 82 -10.57 -50.61 -13.41
N LYS A 83 -10.12 -51.85 -13.59
CA LYS A 83 -8.73 -52.14 -13.91
C LYS A 83 -8.32 -51.46 -15.22
N ASN A 84 -9.17 -51.54 -16.24
CA ASN A 84 -8.93 -50.90 -17.52
C ASN A 84 -9.02 -49.36 -17.43
N GLY A 85 -10.03 -48.83 -16.73
CA GLY A 85 -10.19 -47.39 -16.50
C GLY A 85 -9.01 -46.79 -15.73
N PHE A 86 -8.53 -47.47 -14.68
CA PHE A 86 -7.38 -47.03 -13.89
C PHE A 86 -6.07 -47.10 -14.69
N GLN A 87 -5.90 -48.10 -15.55
CA GLN A 87 -4.75 -48.15 -16.47
C GLN A 87 -4.76 -46.98 -17.46
N ILE A 88 -5.91 -46.65 -18.04
CA ILE A 88 -6.05 -45.50 -18.95
C ILE A 88 -5.81 -44.19 -18.20
N PHE A 89 -6.44 -44.02 -17.03
CA PHE A 89 -6.29 -42.82 -16.21
C PHE A 89 -4.85 -42.62 -15.74
N SER A 90 -4.22 -43.66 -15.19
CA SER A 90 -2.82 -43.60 -14.75
C SER A 90 -1.88 -43.25 -15.90
N HIS A 91 -2.12 -43.81 -17.09
CA HIS A 91 -1.34 -43.46 -18.28
C HIS A 91 -1.49 -41.99 -18.68
N ILE A 92 -2.73 -41.46 -18.73
CA ILE A 92 -3.02 -40.05 -19.03
C ILE A 92 -2.40 -39.14 -17.96
N PHE A 93 -2.59 -39.47 -16.68
CA PHE A 93 -2.06 -38.71 -15.55
C PHE A 93 -0.53 -38.63 -15.60
N ILE A 94 0.16 -39.75 -15.87
CA ILE A 94 1.61 -39.78 -16.03
C ILE A 94 2.06 -38.89 -17.20
N GLN A 95 1.32 -38.88 -18.32
CA GLN A 95 1.64 -37.99 -19.44
C GLN A 95 1.48 -36.50 -19.08
N ILE A 96 0.41 -36.15 -18.38
CA ILE A 96 0.19 -34.78 -17.89
C ILE A 96 1.30 -34.36 -16.94
N CYS A 97 1.64 -35.18 -15.95
CA CYS A 97 2.73 -34.92 -15.02
C CYS A 97 4.06 -34.73 -15.74
N ARG A 98 4.38 -35.58 -16.73
CA ARG A 98 5.60 -35.43 -17.55
C ARG A 98 5.61 -34.10 -18.32
N SER A 99 4.48 -33.68 -18.87
CA SER A 99 4.35 -32.40 -19.57
C SER A 99 4.59 -31.21 -18.64
N VAL A 100 3.96 -31.22 -17.47
CA VAL A 100 4.12 -30.17 -16.45
C VAL A 100 5.55 -30.09 -15.94
N ILE A 101 6.18 -31.23 -15.61
CA ILE A 101 7.58 -31.28 -15.17
C ILE A 101 8.50 -30.73 -16.26
N LYS A 102 8.28 -31.10 -17.52
CA LYS A 102 9.06 -30.58 -18.65
C LYS A 102 8.91 -29.05 -18.79
N HIS A 103 7.69 -28.53 -18.61
CA HIS A 103 7.44 -27.10 -18.70
C HIS A 103 8.12 -26.33 -17.55
N LEU A 104 8.04 -26.85 -16.33
CA LEU A 104 8.72 -26.30 -15.14
C LEU A 104 10.25 -26.32 -15.32
N TYR A 105 10.80 -27.44 -15.79
CA TYR A 105 12.23 -27.55 -16.05
C TYR A 105 12.71 -26.51 -17.07
N ASN A 106 11.99 -26.36 -18.18
CA ASN A 106 12.33 -25.36 -19.20
C ASN A 106 12.23 -23.93 -18.66
N PHE A 107 11.22 -23.64 -17.84
CA PHE A 107 11.06 -22.34 -17.20
C PHE A 107 12.23 -22.03 -16.26
N ILE A 108 12.59 -22.97 -15.38
CA ILE A 108 13.70 -22.81 -14.44
C ILE A 108 15.03 -22.68 -15.18
N SER A 109 15.26 -23.51 -16.20
CA SER A 109 16.49 -23.48 -17.00
C SER A 109 16.67 -22.13 -17.71
N ASN A 110 15.62 -21.63 -18.37
CA ASN A 110 15.65 -20.30 -19.02
C ASN A 110 15.86 -19.17 -18.01
N TYR A 111 15.26 -19.27 -16.82
CA TYR A 111 15.45 -18.28 -15.76
C TYR A 111 16.90 -18.25 -15.25
N ILE A 112 17.52 -19.41 -15.07
CA ILE A 112 18.92 -19.52 -14.61
C ILE A 112 19.89 -19.03 -15.70
N ILE A 113 19.70 -19.45 -16.95
CA ILE A 113 20.58 -19.09 -18.09
C ILE A 113 20.55 -17.57 -18.36
N ASN A 114 19.38 -16.93 -18.28
CA ASN A 114 19.29 -15.48 -18.48
C ASN A 114 19.95 -14.66 -17.36
N ARG A 115 20.18 -15.26 -16.19
CA ARG A 115 20.80 -14.59 -15.03
C ARG A 115 22.32 -14.75 -14.95
N SER A 116 22.90 -15.70 -15.68
CA SER A 116 24.33 -16.05 -15.58
C SER A 116 25.22 -15.40 -16.64
N SER A 117 24.72 -14.41 -17.40
CA SER A 117 25.59 -13.62 -18.27
C SER A 117 26.57 -12.75 -17.44
N PRO A 118 27.89 -12.86 -17.67
CA PRO A 118 28.87 -12.10 -16.90
C PRO A 118 28.82 -10.62 -17.30
N LYS A 119 28.40 -9.76 -16.37
CA LYS A 119 28.43 -8.31 -16.57
C LYS A 119 29.89 -7.80 -16.53
N PRO A 120 30.32 -6.99 -17.51
CA PRO A 120 31.66 -6.42 -17.52
C PRO A 120 31.86 -5.47 -16.34
N ILE A 121 33.05 -5.52 -15.74
CA ILE A 121 33.45 -4.72 -14.58
C ILE A 121 33.63 -3.27 -15.05
N ILE A 122 32.69 -2.40 -14.68
CA ILE A 122 32.74 -0.95 -14.90
C ILE A 122 32.91 -0.28 -13.53
N THR A 123 33.80 0.70 -13.47
CA THR A 123 34.11 1.55 -12.33
C THR A 123 32.84 2.05 -11.61
N LYS A 124 32.74 1.72 -10.32
CA LYS A 124 31.56 1.86 -9.44
C LYS A 124 31.18 3.33 -9.20
N ARG A 125 30.33 3.88 -10.07
CA ARG A 125 29.29 4.83 -9.64
C ARG A 125 28.06 4.01 -9.24
N LEU A 126 27.23 4.49 -8.30
CA LEU A 126 25.90 3.93 -8.09
C LEU A 126 25.24 3.79 -9.47
N PRO A 127 24.88 2.58 -9.94
CA PRO A 127 24.24 2.43 -11.23
C PRO A 127 22.96 3.28 -11.21
N GLN A 128 22.79 4.18 -12.18
CA GLN A 128 21.52 4.93 -12.32
C GLN A 128 20.34 3.95 -12.41
N GLU A 129 20.56 2.75 -12.94
CA GLU A 129 19.57 1.65 -13.00
C GLU A 129 19.07 1.20 -11.61
N CYS A 130 19.90 1.27 -10.56
CA CYS A 130 19.49 0.97 -9.18
C CYS A 130 18.73 2.14 -8.52
N LEU A 131 18.82 3.35 -9.08
CA LEU A 131 18.04 4.53 -8.67
C LEU A 131 16.72 4.66 -9.45
N TYR A 132 16.44 3.79 -10.42
CA TYR A 132 15.28 3.93 -11.32
C TYR A 132 14.39 2.68 -11.45
N SER A 133 14.57 1.66 -10.61
CA SER A 133 13.73 0.45 -10.66
C SER A 133 12.54 0.45 -9.69
N TYR A 134 12.26 1.55 -9.00
CA TYR A 134 10.91 1.82 -8.54
C TYR A 134 10.18 2.51 -9.68
N HIS A 135 9.47 1.70 -10.47
CA HIS A 135 8.37 2.23 -11.26
C HIS A 135 7.42 2.91 -10.26
N LEU A 136 7.59 4.22 -10.05
CA LEU A 136 6.43 5.10 -9.94
C LEU A 136 5.49 4.56 -11.00
N LYS A 137 4.31 4.05 -10.59
CA LYS A 137 3.24 3.76 -11.54
C LYS A 137 3.29 4.86 -12.59
N PRO A 138 3.41 4.52 -13.89
CA PRO A 138 3.70 5.49 -14.93
C PRO A 138 2.88 6.75 -14.65
N ILE A 139 3.53 7.92 -14.69
CA ILE A 139 2.99 9.25 -14.30
C ILE A 139 1.59 9.53 -14.90
N ASN A 140 1.14 8.74 -15.88
CA ASN A 140 -0.25 8.61 -16.29
C ASN A 140 -1.27 8.32 -15.15
N ASP A 141 -0.85 7.71 -14.04
CA ASP A 141 -1.68 7.48 -12.83
C ASP A 141 -1.52 8.59 -11.77
N LEU A 142 -0.47 9.42 -11.88
CA LEU A 142 -0.54 10.81 -11.39
C LEU A 142 -1.48 11.54 -12.34
N ARG A 143 -2.77 11.19 -12.25
CA ARG A 143 -3.82 12.16 -12.52
C ARG A 143 -3.57 13.27 -11.51
N LEU A 144 -2.68 14.21 -11.85
CA LEU A 144 -2.96 15.61 -11.68
C LEU A 144 -4.44 15.68 -12.01
N GLN A 145 -5.25 15.85 -10.97
CA GLN A 145 -6.65 16.17 -11.16
C GLN A 145 -6.57 17.51 -11.88
N GLN A 146 -6.39 17.46 -13.21
CA GLN A 146 -6.81 18.53 -14.07
C GLN A 146 -8.21 18.77 -13.57
N PRO A 147 -8.49 19.99 -13.05
CA PRO A 147 -9.82 20.29 -12.57
C PRO A 147 -10.71 19.85 -13.70
N SER A 148 -11.50 18.79 -13.46
CA SER A 148 -12.48 18.36 -14.43
C SER A 148 -13.22 19.63 -14.77
N VAL A 149 -13.54 19.81 -16.05
CA VAL A 149 -14.36 20.93 -16.54
C VAL A 149 -15.77 20.75 -15.98
N VAL A 150 -15.87 20.70 -14.66
CA VAL A 150 -17.03 20.97 -13.85
C VAL A 150 -17.23 22.44 -14.12
N GLN A 151 -18.32 22.73 -14.83
CA GLN A 151 -18.88 24.07 -15.01
C GLN A 151 -18.47 24.92 -13.82
N ALA A 152 -17.74 26.01 -14.10
CA ALA A 152 -17.20 26.91 -13.09
C ALA A 152 -18.35 27.52 -12.27
N LEU A 153 -18.88 26.74 -11.33
CA LEU A 153 -19.72 27.23 -10.26
C LEU A 153 -18.88 28.29 -9.59
N SER A 154 -19.40 29.52 -9.58
CA SER A 154 -18.78 30.65 -8.90
C SER A 154 -18.53 30.25 -7.46
N ARG A 155 -17.29 29.89 -7.15
CA ARG A 155 -16.91 29.57 -5.78
C ARG A 155 -16.92 30.88 -4.99
N PRO A 156 -17.47 30.86 -3.77
CA PRO A 156 -17.49 32.06 -2.94
C PRO A 156 -16.06 32.51 -2.66
N GLY A 157 -15.85 33.83 -2.70
CA GLY A 157 -14.60 34.43 -2.25
C GLY A 157 -14.47 34.34 -0.73
N ILE A 158 -13.24 34.45 -0.23
CA ILE A 158 -12.96 34.51 1.22
C ILE A 158 -12.51 35.93 1.57
N PHE A 159 -13.05 36.49 2.65
CA PHE A 159 -12.67 37.81 3.13
C PHE A 159 -11.19 37.83 3.56
N ASN A 160 -10.42 38.83 3.12
CA ASN A 160 -9.03 39.00 3.54
C ASN A 160 -8.98 39.83 4.83
N LEU A 161 -8.82 39.15 5.96
CA LEU A 161 -8.84 39.80 7.27
C LEU A 161 -7.57 40.61 7.47
N HIS A 162 -7.73 41.92 7.66
CA HIS A 162 -6.62 42.87 7.90
C HIS A 162 -5.53 42.89 6.81
N GLY A 163 -5.82 42.36 5.62
CA GLY A 163 -4.88 42.33 4.49
C GLY A 163 -3.80 41.24 4.57
N THR A 164 -3.78 40.40 5.62
CA THR A 164 -2.67 39.45 5.85
C THR A 164 -3.05 37.97 5.70
N THR A 165 -4.31 37.65 5.42
CA THR A 165 -4.78 36.26 5.34
C THR A 165 -4.88 35.74 3.91
N CYS A 166 -4.24 36.39 2.93
CA CYS A 166 -4.29 35.94 1.55
C CYS A 166 -3.69 34.54 1.35
N SER A 167 -2.59 34.21 2.04
CA SER A 167 -1.98 32.86 2.02
C SER A 167 -2.95 31.80 2.55
N LEU A 168 -3.65 32.09 3.66
CA LEU A 168 -4.67 31.21 4.21
C LEU A 168 -5.84 31.03 3.24
N ASN A 169 -6.33 32.13 2.67
CA ASN A 169 -7.45 32.09 1.75
C ASN A 169 -7.12 31.25 0.52
N ALA A 170 -5.93 31.42 -0.06
CA ALA A 170 -5.44 30.63 -1.18
C ALA A 170 -5.34 29.14 -0.83
N LEU A 171 -4.84 28.83 0.37
CA LEU A 171 -4.71 27.47 0.85
C LEU A 171 -6.07 26.79 1.08
N LEU A 172 -7.01 27.47 1.74
CA LEU A 172 -8.36 26.94 1.98
C LEU A 172 -9.11 26.68 0.66
N GLN A 173 -8.99 27.59 -0.31
CA GLN A 173 -9.56 27.38 -1.65
C GLN A 173 -8.93 26.17 -2.36
N SER A 174 -7.62 25.99 -2.21
CA SER A 174 -6.89 24.85 -2.78
C SER A 174 -7.35 23.54 -2.14
N LEU A 175 -7.44 23.47 -0.82
CA LEU A 175 -7.93 22.29 -0.09
C LEU A 175 -9.40 21.97 -0.42
N ALA A 176 -10.28 22.98 -0.46
CA ALA A 176 -11.68 22.79 -0.82
C ALA A 176 -11.86 22.27 -2.26
N SER A 177 -10.89 22.55 -3.14
CA SER A 177 -10.90 22.08 -4.52
C SER A 177 -10.54 20.60 -4.68
N LEU A 178 -9.85 20.00 -3.71
CA LEU A 178 -9.40 18.62 -3.75
C LEU A 178 -10.57 17.67 -3.50
N ASN A 179 -11.09 17.04 -4.56
CA ASN A 179 -12.24 16.15 -4.49
C ASN A 179 -12.01 14.93 -3.59
N THR A 180 -10.81 14.36 -3.63
CA THR A 180 -10.41 13.23 -2.79
C THR A 180 -10.40 13.63 -1.31
N PHE A 181 -9.79 14.76 -0.99
CA PHE A 181 -9.81 15.34 0.35
C PHE A 181 -11.23 15.56 0.87
N TYR A 182 -12.05 16.25 0.08
CA TYR A 182 -13.43 16.54 0.42
C TYR A 182 -14.28 15.29 0.66
N SER A 183 -14.28 14.37 -0.30
CA SER A 183 -15.10 13.15 -0.24
C SER A 183 -14.70 12.26 0.94
N SER A 184 -13.41 12.16 1.23
CA SER A 184 -12.90 11.40 2.36
C SER A 184 -13.23 12.05 3.70
N LEU A 185 -13.16 13.38 3.81
CA LEU A 185 -13.65 14.11 4.99
C LEU A 185 -15.16 13.87 5.18
N GLN A 186 -15.96 14.04 4.14
CA GLN A 186 -17.42 13.88 4.19
C GLN A 186 -17.83 12.46 4.63
N ARG A 187 -17.14 11.43 4.14
CA ARG A 187 -17.38 10.04 4.59
C ARG A 187 -17.13 9.90 6.08
N ASN A 188 -15.96 10.33 6.57
CA ASN A 188 -15.62 10.26 7.99
C ASN A 188 -16.62 11.04 8.85
N ILE A 189 -17.11 12.18 8.36
CA ILE A 189 -18.11 12.99 9.06
C ILE A 189 -19.42 12.25 9.25
N ASN A 190 -19.93 11.60 8.20
CA ASN A 190 -21.19 10.85 8.29
C ASN A 190 -21.08 9.63 9.22
N PHE A 191 -19.90 9.02 9.34
CA PHE A 191 -19.67 7.88 10.24
C PHE A 191 -19.56 8.31 11.71
N SER A 192 -19.02 9.49 11.96
CA SER A 192 -18.82 10.02 13.30
C SER A 192 -19.96 10.99 13.63
N ARG A 193 -21.01 10.46 14.28
CA ARG A 193 -22.09 11.24 14.93
C ARG A 193 -21.58 12.05 16.15
N PHE A 194 -20.28 12.29 16.27
CA PHE A 194 -19.65 12.75 17.51
C PHE A 194 -19.17 14.20 17.46
N ASN A 195 -19.01 14.74 18.66
CA ASN A 195 -18.52 16.08 18.96
C ASN A 195 -17.07 16.21 18.46
N TYR A 196 -16.89 16.78 17.26
CA TYR A 196 -15.56 17.11 16.75
C TYR A 196 -14.87 18.09 17.67
N ASP A 197 -13.53 18.06 17.67
CA ASP A 197 -12.78 19.21 18.16
C ASP A 197 -13.32 20.46 17.47
N SER A 198 -13.54 21.51 18.26
CA SER A 198 -14.17 22.74 17.80
C SER A 198 -13.46 23.34 16.60
N ILE A 199 -12.15 23.12 16.43
CA ILE A 199 -11.40 23.59 15.27
C ILE A 199 -11.71 22.78 14.00
N VAL A 200 -11.91 21.46 14.13
CA VAL A 200 -12.26 20.59 13.00
C VAL A 200 -13.65 20.92 12.50
N SER A 201 -14.63 21.11 13.38
CA SER A 201 -15.98 21.49 12.95
C SER A 201 -15.97 22.82 12.18
N THR A 202 -15.29 23.83 12.70
CA THR A 202 -15.16 25.12 12.01
C THR A 202 -14.41 25.01 10.68
N PHE A 203 -13.37 24.19 10.59
CA PHE A 203 -12.69 23.93 9.32
C PHE A 203 -13.62 23.26 8.30
N LEU A 204 -14.38 22.26 8.73
CA LEU A 204 -15.32 21.54 7.87
C LEU A 204 -16.43 22.43 7.36
N ASP A 205 -17.01 23.26 8.24
CA ASP A 205 -18.02 24.24 7.87
C ASP A 205 -17.49 25.20 6.79
N LEU A 206 -16.25 25.66 6.91
CA LEU A 206 -15.60 26.48 5.88
C LEU A 206 -15.43 25.75 4.55
N ILE A 207 -14.94 24.50 4.57
CA ILE A 207 -14.78 23.71 3.34
C ILE A 207 -16.14 23.44 2.67
N PHE A 208 -17.20 23.19 3.44
CA PHE A 208 -18.56 23.01 2.91
C PHE A 208 -19.11 24.29 2.28
N GLN A 209 -18.93 25.43 2.95
CA GLN A 209 -19.30 26.73 2.39
C GLN A 209 -18.55 27.01 1.08
N LEU A 210 -17.23 26.74 1.04
CA LEU A 210 -16.39 26.96 -0.15
C LEU A 210 -16.79 26.10 -1.36
N ARG A 211 -17.38 24.93 -1.11
CA ARG A 211 -17.87 24.03 -2.17
C ARG A 211 -19.32 24.29 -2.58
N ASN A 212 -20.01 25.22 -1.93
CA ASN A 212 -21.46 25.42 -2.07
C ASN A 212 -22.25 24.11 -1.83
N ASP A 213 -21.79 23.23 -0.93
CA ASP A 213 -22.56 22.03 -0.59
C ASP A 213 -23.72 22.43 0.33
N HIS A 214 -24.93 22.48 -0.24
CA HIS A 214 -26.17 23.00 0.38
C HIS A 214 -26.70 22.18 1.56
N ARG A 215 -25.93 21.25 2.12
CA ARG A 215 -26.33 20.48 3.32
C ARG A 215 -26.59 21.39 4.54
N THR A 216 -25.99 22.58 4.59
CA THR A 216 -26.37 23.61 5.56
C THR A 216 -27.50 24.46 4.96
N THR A 217 -28.74 24.10 5.28
CA THR A 217 -29.99 24.57 4.67
C THR A 217 -30.33 26.06 4.81
N GLU A 218 -29.44 26.91 5.33
CA GLU A 218 -29.76 28.33 5.61
C GLU A 218 -28.97 29.37 4.79
N TYR A 219 -27.92 28.99 4.06
CA TYR A 219 -27.09 29.97 3.34
C TYR A 219 -27.57 30.18 1.89
N LYS A 220 -28.62 31.01 1.73
CA LYS A 220 -29.19 31.38 0.42
C LYS A 220 -28.55 32.61 -0.27
N HIS A 221 -27.46 33.16 0.25
CA HIS A 221 -26.81 34.33 -0.36
C HIS A 221 -25.49 33.95 -1.06
N TRP A 222 -25.58 33.76 -2.38
CA TRP A 222 -24.47 33.36 -3.25
C TRP A 222 -23.40 34.47 -3.47
N ASN A 223 -23.60 35.65 -2.86
CA ASN A 223 -22.75 36.84 -3.04
C ASN A 223 -21.96 37.23 -1.79
N THR A 224 -22.00 36.44 -0.72
CA THR A 224 -21.30 36.79 0.52
C THR A 224 -19.90 36.20 0.53
N LEU A 225 -18.90 37.06 0.74
CA LEU A 225 -17.55 36.63 1.08
C LEU A 225 -17.60 35.80 2.38
N ILE A 226 -16.90 34.67 2.41
CA ILE A 226 -16.81 33.81 3.59
C ILE A 226 -15.87 34.45 4.62
N ASP A 227 -16.31 34.53 5.88
CA ASP A 227 -15.49 35.00 7.00
C ASP A 227 -14.74 33.83 7.65
N THR A 228 -13.42 33.95 7.76
CA THR A 228 -12.53 32.96 8.37
C THR A 228 -12.11 33.31 9.81
N SER A 229 -12.65 34.40 10.38
CA SER A 229 -12.24 34.94 11.69
C SER A 229 -12.33 33.90 12.82
N LEU A 230 -13.39 33.09 12.84
CA LEU A 230 -13.58 32.02 13.82
C LEU A 230 -12.58 30.88 13.67
N PHE A 231 -12.21 30.52 12.44
CA PHE A 231 -11.20 29.49 12.21
C PHE A 231 -9.82 29.99 12.63
N ILE A 232 -9.47 31.22 12.26
CA ILE A 232 -8.21 31.85 12.65
C ILE A 232 -8.09 31.95 14.17
N SER A 233 -9.16 32.36 14.87
CA SER A 233 -9.13 32.47 16.33
C SER A 233 -8.86 31.12 16.99
N LYS A 234 -9.47 30.04 16.52
CA LYS A 234 -9.21 28.67 17.00
C LYS A 234 -7.81 28.18 16.63
N LEU A 235 -7.33 28.46 15.42
CA LEU A 235 -6.00 28.05 14.97
C LEU A 235 -4.90 28.72 15.79
N ASN A 236 -5.06 30.02 16.09
CA ASN A 236 -4.13 30.79 16.92
C ASN A 236 -4.07 30.33 18.39
N VAL A 237 -5.08 29.60 18.88
CA VAL A 237 -5.02 28.97 20.23
C VAL A 237 -4.01 27.81 20.23
N ILE A 238 -3.92 27.05 19.13
CA ILE A 238 -3.01 25.90 19.02
C ILE A 238 -1.62 26.35 18.59
N TYR A 239 -1.54 27.24 17.60
CA TYR A 239 -0.30 27.80 17.06
C TYR A 239 -0.29 29.31 17.31
N PRO A 240 0.07 29.75 18.53
CA PRO A 240 0.18 31.17 18.83
C PRO A 240 1.20 31.80 17.88
N ASN A 241 0.86 32.95 17.33
CA ASN A 241 1.66 33.74 16.38
C ASN A 241 1.72 33.25 14.93
N LEU A 242 1.05 32.14 14.56
CA LEU A 242 1.03 31.70 13.16
C LEU A 242 0.42 32.76 12.24
N LEU A 243 -0.66 33.39 12.68
CA LEU A 243 -1.35 34.47 11.99
C LEU A 243 -1.37 35.71 12.89
N THR A 244 -0.18 36.27 13.15
CA THR A 244 -0.08 37.57 13.84
C THR A 244 -0.71 38.67 12.99
N LYS A 245 -1.34 39.65 13.65
CA LYS A 245 -1.86 40.83 12.96
C LYS A 245 -0.70 41.51 12.23
N HIS A 246 -0.83 41.67 10.92
CA HIS A 246 0.10 42.40 10.05
C HIS A 246 1.35 41.64 9.53
N ALA A 247 1.52 40.34 9.81
CA ALA A 247 2.59 39.54 9.20
C ALA A 247 2.07 38.64 8.08
N THR A 248 2.84 38.49 7.01
CA THR A 248 2.62 37.47 5.98
C THR A 248 3.20 36.15 6.45
N THR A 249 2.41 35.08 6.40
CA THR A 249 2.84 33.73 6.76
C THR A 249 3.23 32.93 5.52
N ASP A 250 4.25 32.08 5.65
CA ASP A 250 4.61 31.10 4.64
C ASP A 250 3.46 30.09 4.44
N ILE A 251 3.10 29.83 3.18
CA ILE A 251 1.96 28.95 2.87
C ILE A 251 2.26 27.49 3.18
N GLY A 252 3.53 27.08 3.10
CA GLY A 252 3.98 25.72 3.42
C GLY A 252 3.88 25.46 4.92
N GLU A 253 4.36 26.40 5.75
CA GLU A 253 4.19 26.36 7.21
C GLU A 253 2.71 26.31 7.59
N LEU A 254 1.89 27.17 6.98
CA LEU A 254 0.45 27.20 7.24
C LEU A 254 -0.25 25.90 6.85
N PHE A 255 0.12 25.30 5.72
CA PHE A 255 -0.37 23.98 5.32
C PHE A 255 -0.01 22.93 6.36
N GLN A 256 1.26 22.86 6.76
CA GLN A 256 1.73 21.88 7.72
C GLN A 256 0.97 21.98 9.04
N CYS A 257 0.79 23.19 9.57
CA CYS A 257 0.01 23.43 10.78
C CYS A 257 -1.44 22.95 10.64
N ILE A 258 -2.14 23.29 9.55
CA ILE A 258 -3.54 22.88 9.34
C ILE A 258 -3.64 21.36 9.23
N ILE A 259 -2.78 20.73 8.45
CA ILE A 259 -2.75 19.28 8.27
C ILE A 259 -2.46 18.56 9.59
N ASP A 260 -1.54 19.07 10.41
CA ASP A 260 -1.22 18.50 11.71
C ASP A 260 -2.38 18.63 12.71
N VAL A 261 -3.06 19.78 12.77
CA VAL A 261 -4.28 19.95 13.59
C VAL A 261 -5.33 18.93 13.18
N LEU A 262 -5.66 18.88 11.89
CA LEU A 262 -6.69 17.99 11.38
C LEU A 262 -6.32 16.53 11.62
N ASN A 263 -5.07 16.15 11.37
CA ASN A 263 -4.56 14.82 11.62
C ASN A 263 -4.71 14.46 13.10
N ASN A 264 -4.23 15.30 14.01
CA ASN A 264 -4.26 15.01 15.44
C ASN A 264 -5.69 14.91 15.99
N ALA A 265 -6.58 15.79 15.54
CA ALA A 265 -7.98 15.77 15.97
C ALA A 265 -8.72 14.55 15.43
N LEU A 266 -8.49 14.16 14.16
CA LEU A 266 -9.15 13.00 13.55
C LEU A 266 -8.54 11.67 14.02
N SER A 267 -7.22 11.58 14.28
CA SER A 267 -6.58 10.39 14.85
C SER A 267 -7.10 10.07 16.27
N LYS A 268 -7.34 11.09 17.11
CA LYS A 268 -7.89 10.91 18.46
C LYS A 268 -9.29 10.28 18.45
N GLN A 269 -10.08 10.59 17.43
CA GLN A 269 -11.44 10.05 17.32
C GLN A 269 -11.45 8.55 16.99
N THR A 270 -10.49 8.09 16.18
CA THR A 270 -10.30 6.66 15.92
C THR A 270 -10.04 5.89 17.22
N LEU A 271 -9.29 6.48 18.15
CA LEU A 271 -9.03 5.90 19.48
C LEU A 271 -10.28 5.92 20.38
N VAL A 272 -11.06 6.99 20.41
CA VAL A 272 -12.28 7.07 21.25
C VAL A 272 -13.41 6.16 20.74
N TYR A 273 -13.53 5.98 19.42
CA TYR A 273 -14.45 4.99 18.86
C TYR A 273 -14.04 3.56 19.27
N SER A 274 -12.74 3.34 19.49
CA SER A 274 -12.20 2.04 19.92
C SER A 274 -12.39 1.70 21.41
N THR A 275 -12.92 2.63 22.23
CA THR A 275 -13.10 2.39 23.67
C THR A 275 -14.55 2.13 24.07
N ASN A 276 -15.53 2.47 23.22
CA ASN A 276 -16.94 2.50 23.63
C ASN A 276 -17.79 1.32 23.12
N VAL A 277 -17.18 0.34 22.45
CA VAL A 277 -17.87 -0.88 22.00
C VAL A 277 -17.31 -2.10 22.74
N THR A 278 -18.15 -2.74 23.57
CA THR A 278 -17.82 -3.87 24.45
C THR A 278 -17.29 -5.12 23.74
N GLU A 279 -17.34 -5.21 22.41
CA GLU A 279 -16.69 -6.26 21.60
C GLU A 279 -15.18 -6.06 21.40
N GLN A 280 -14.56 -4.98 21.91
CA GLN A 280 -13.19 -4.59 21.54
C GLN A 280 -12.06 -5.05 22.46
N VAL A 281 -12.29 -5.73 23.59
CA VAL A 281 -11.16 -6.34 24.35
C VAL A 281 -10.44 -7.40 23.51
N GLN A 282 -11.14 -8.05 22.56
CA GLN A 282 -10.52 -8.97 21.61
C GLN A 282 -9.83 -8.24 20.44
N ASN A 283 -10.41 -7.16 19.91
CA ASN A 283 -9.82 -6.40 18.79
C ASN A 283 -8.65 -5.50 19.19
N GLN A 284 -8.64 -4.93 20.40
CA GLN A 284 -7.45 -4.24 20.93
C GLN A 284 -6.30 -5.22 21.18
N LYS A 285 -6.57 -6.42 21.70
CA LYS A 285 -5.53 -7.46 21.81
C LYS A 285 -5.05 -7.96 20.45
N LEU A 286 -5.92 -8.06 19.44
CA LEU A 286 -5.50 -8.42 18.08
C LEU A 286 -4.65 -7.33 17.42
N THR A 287 -4.97 -6.05 17.63
CA THR A 287 -4.22 -4.93 17.04
C THR A 287 -2.88 -4.73 17.74
N THR A 288 -2.78 -4.83 19.06
CA THR A 288 -1.49 -4.80 19.77
C THR A 288 -0.62 -5.99 19.41
N PHE A 289 -1.19 -7.21 19.36
CA PHE A 289 -0.48 -8.40 18.90
C PHE A 289 0.03 -8.25 17.46
N SER A 290 -0.77 -7.63 16.59
CA SER A 290 -0.36 -7.36 15.20
C SER A 290 0.77 -6.34 15.13
N ILE A 291 0.75 -5.28 15.95
CA ILE A 291 1.81 -4.26 15.98
C ILE A 291 3.11 -4.86 16.50
N ASP A 292 3.07 -5.62 17.60
CA ASP A 292 4.28 -6.25 18.17
C ASP A 292 4.89 -7.26 17.18
N PHE A 293 4.05 -8.03 16.50
CA PHE A 293 4.49 -8.94 15.45
C PHE A 293 5.13 -8.19 14.27
N LEU A 294 4.50 -7.11 13.79
CA LEU A 294 5.06 -6.29 12.71
C LEU A 294 6.36 -5.60 13.13
N ASN A 295 6.46 -5.10 14.36
CA ASN A 295 7.69 -4.54 14.90
C ASN A 295 8.80 -5.59 14.97
N LYS A 296 8.47 -6.82 15.35
CA LYS A 296 9.44 -7.92 15.34
C LYS A 296 9.97 -8.21 13.93
N ILE A 297 9.08 -8.33 12.94
CA ILE A 297 9.48 -8.52 11.53
C ILE A 297 10.30 -7.33 11.04
N PHE A 298 9.91 -6.11 11.40
CA PHE A 298 10.63 -4.89 11.04
C PHE A 298 12.07 -4.91 11.60
N VAL A 299 12.25 -5.21 12.89
CA VAL A 299 13.59 -5.30 13.52
C VAL A 299 14.43 -6.40 12.87
N GLU A 300 13.84 -7.56 12.58
CA GLU A 300 14.54 -8.65 11.88
C GLU A 300 14.96 -8.25 10.46
N THR A 301 14.08 -7.56 9.73
CA THR A 301 14.34 -7.08 8.35
C THR A 301 15.42 -5.99 8.37
N GLU A 302 15.34 -5.03 9.29
CA GLU A 302 16.33 -3.98 9.47
C GLU A 302 17.70 -4.56 9.83
N ALA A 303 17.77 -5.56 10.71
CA ALA A 303 19.01 -6.24 11.06
C ALA A 303 19.61 -7.00 9.86
N GLN A 304 18.78 -7.63 9.03
CA GLN A 304 19.24 -8.30 7.81
C GLN A 304 19.80 -7.29 6.80
N LEU A 305 19.12 -6.16 6.61
CA LEU A 305 19.58 -5.05 5.77
C LEU A 305 20.90 -4.48 6.28
N TYR A 306 20.99 -4.19 7.57
CA TYR A 306 22.19 -3.63 8.19
C TYR A 306 23.42 -4.54 8.07
N ASN A 307 23.25 -5.86 8.20
CA ASN A 307 24.41 -6.77 8.20
C ASN A 307 24.86 -7.20 6.80
N LYS A 308 23.96 -7.19 5.80
CA LYS A 308 24.23 -7.82 4.50
C LYS A 308 24.42 -6.83 3.36
N ILE A 309 24.00 -5.58 3.48
CA ILE A 309 24.04 -4.66 2.35
C ILE A 309 25.40 -3.99 2.17
N THR A 310 25.94 -4.23 0.98
CA THR A 310 27.04 -3.49 0.39
C THR A 310 26.61 -3.01 -0.98
N LEU A 311 27.26 -1.97 -1.49
CA LEU A 311 26.97 -1.41 -2.82
C LEU A 311 26.99 -2.47 -3.93
N ASP A 312 27.84 -3.50 -3.78
CA ASP A 312 28.07 -4.54 -4.79
C ASP A 312 26.92 -5.55 -4.90
N ASN A 313 26.04 -5.62 -3.89
CA ASN A 313 24.99 -6.64 -3.81
C ASN A 313 23.57 -6.04 -3.77
N LEU A 314 23.43 -4.78 -4.19
CA LEU A 314 22.18 -4.04 -4.09
C LEU A 314 21.03 -4.74 -4.85
N ASP A 315 21.30 -5.19 -6.08
CA ASP A 315 20.30 -5.83 -6.94
C ASP A 315 19.74 -7.13 -6.32
N ALA A 316 20.60 -7.96 -5.74
CA ALA A 316 20.19 -9.21 -5.11
C ALA A 316 19.38 -8.97 -3.82
N GLN A 317 19.48 -7.77 -3.24
CA GLN A 317 18.86 -7.41 -1.96
C GLN A 317 17.65 -6.47 -2.12
N SER A 318 17.29 -6.11 -3.36
CA SER A 318 16.07 -5.36 -3.71
C SER A 318 14.81 -5.86 -3.00
N ILE A 319 14.65 -7.18 -2.87
CA ILE A 319 13.51 -7.80 -2.17
C ILE A 319 13.44 -7.34 -0.70
N TYR A 320 14.56 -7.32 0.01
CA TYR A 320 14.60 -6.90 1.41
C TYR A 320 14.38 -5.40 1.57
N ILE A 321 14.86 -4.59 0.61
CA ILE A 321 14.64 -3.15 0.60
C ILE A 321 13.15 -2.87 0.42
N ASN A 322 12.50 -3.52 -0.53
CA ASN A 322 11.04 -3.41 -0.75
C ASN A 322 10.27 -3.81 0.51
N GLN A 323 10.59 -4.95 1.11
CA GLN A 323 9.95 -5.41 2.34
C GLN A 323 10.11 -4.40 3.48
N TYR A 324 11.28 -3.80 3.64
CA TYR A 324 11.53 -2.77 4.64
C TYR A 324 10.71 -1.50 4.39
N VAL A 325 10.64 -1.03 3.14
CA VAL A 325 9.83 0.13 2.74
C VAL A 325 8.36 -0.12 3.07
N ASP A 326 7.83 -1.27 2.64
CA ASP A 326 6.43 -1.67 2.85
C ASP A 326 6.11 -1.80 4.35
N LEU A 327 6.99 -2.43 5.13
CA LEU A 327 6.82 -2.56 6.58
C LEU A 327 6.86 -1.22 7.29
N THR A 328 7.78 -0.33 6.91
CA THR A 328 7.86 1.02 7.49
C THR A 328 6.60 1.81 7.18
N TRP A 329 6.08 1.69 5.96
CA TRP A 329 4.84 2.35 5.54
C TRP A 329 3.62 1.81 6.28
N LEU A 330 3.53 0.48 6.43
CA LEU A 330 2.47 -0.18 7.17
C LEU A 330 2.47 0.23 8.64
N LEU A 331 3.63 0.24 9.30
CA LEU A 331 3.77 0.70 10.68
C LEU A 331 3.37 2.17 10.83
N HIS A 332 3.79 3.04 9.90
CA HIS A 332 3.38 4.44 9.89
C HIS A 332 1.86 4.61 9.83
N HIS A 333 1.19 3.88 8.94
CA HIS A 333 -0.27 3.94 8.80
C HIS A 333 -1.02 3.40 10.01
N ILE A 334 -0.54 2.30 10.62
CA ILE A 334 -1.18 1.71 11.81
C ILE A 334 -1.08 2.67 13.00
N GLN A 335 0.09 3.30 13.20
CA GLN A 335 0.32 4.18 14.34
C GLN A 335 -0.46 5.49 14.25
N LEU A 336 -0.70 6.00 13.04
CA LEU A 336 -1.13 7.38 12.84
C LEU A 336 -2.47 7.52 12.11
N GLY A 337 -3.14 6.40 11.81
CA GLY A 337 -4.28 6.21 10.91
C GLY A 337 -5.37 7.28 10.91
N SER A 338 -5.09 8.42 10.27
CA SER A 338 -6.08 9.43 9.92
C SER A 338 -6.31 9.43 8.41
N VAL A 339 -7.50 9.89 8.03
CA VAL A 339 -7.83 10.18 6.64
C VAL A 339 -6.90 11.23 6.03
N ILE A 340 -6.36 12.14 6.84
CA ILE A 340 -5.46 13.20 6.38
C ILE A 340 -4.15 12.58 5.86
N LYS A 341 -3.58 11.64 6.62
CA LYS A 341 -2.36 10.93 6.22
C LYS A 341 -2.57 10.02 5.03
N GLN A 342 -3.77 9.46 4.86
CA GLN A 342 -4.08 8.67 3.66
C GLN A 342 -4.06 9.51 2.36
N ILE A 343 -4.23 10.82 2.46
CA ILE A 343 -4.38 11.70 1.28
C ILE A 343 -3.10 12.47 1.00
N PHE A 344 -2.40 12.91 2.05
CA PHE A 344 -1.23 13.76 1.89
C PHE A 344 0.09 13.06 2.17
N SER A 345 0.11 11.86 2.78
CA SER A 345 1.38 11.21 3.08
C SER A 345 1.94 10.46 1.85
N GLY A 346 3.24 10.63 1.63
CA GLY A 346 4.09 9.74 0.84
C GLY A 346 5.30 9.28 1.65
N GLN A 347 6.23 8.58 1.01
CA GLN A 347 7.43 8.07 1.66
C GLN A 347 8.70 8.33 0.83
N TYR A 348 9.72 8.88 1.48
CA TYR A 348 11.10 8.92 0.99
C TYR A 348 11.81 7.63 1.39
N LEU A 349 12.68 7.15 0.50
CA LEU A 349 13.70 6.17 0.82
C LEU A 349 15.06 6.83 0.65
N HIS A 350 15.72 7.13 1.77
CA HIS A 350 17.08 7.63 1.78
C HIS A 350 18.07 6.48 1.80
N ALA A 351 19.03 6.51 0.88
CA ALA A 351 20.14 5.58 0.81
C ALA A 351 21.44 6.31 1.14
N TYR A 352 22.09 5.90 2.24
CA TYR A 352 23.36 6.44 2.72
C TYR A 352 24.48 5.45 2.43
N CYS A 353 25.37 5.77 1.48
CA CYS A 353 26.54 4.95 1.19
C CYS A 353 27.78 5.53 1.86
N CYS A 354 28.45 4.72 2.68
CA CYS A 354 29.74 5.10 3.26
C CYS A 354 30.87 4.87 2.24
N ASN A 355 31.59 5.93 1.87
CA ASN A 355 32.69 5.82 0.91
C ASN A 355 33.89 5.00 1.43
N ASN A 356 33.99 4.74 2.74
CA ASN A 356 35.11 4.02 3.34
C ASN A 356 34.91 2.50 3.33
N CYS A 357 33.73 2.01 3.76
CA CYS A 357 33.44 0.58 3.85
C CYS A 357 32.41 0.09 2.84
N SER A 358 31.93 0.96 1.94
CA SER A 358 30.89 0.68 0.94
C SER A 358 29.58 0.15 1.52
N HIS A 359 29.39 0.27 2.82
CA HIS A 359 28.16 -0.12 3.50
C HIS A 359 27.06 0.87 3.14
N VAL A 360 25.88 0.34 2.82
CA VAL A 360 24.70 1.14 2.47
C VAL A 360 23.66 0.99 3.57
N ARG A 361 23.24 2.12 4.14
CA ARG A 361 22.14 2.19 5.08
C ARG A 361 20.92 2.80 4.41
N PHE A 362 19.79 2.13 4.54
CA PHE A 362 18.50 2.67 4.11
C PHE A 362 17.75 3.29 5.29
N ARG A 363 16.99 4.34 5.03
CA ARG A 363 16.06 4.96 5.96
C ARG A 363 14.83 5.39 5.19
N ALA A 364 13.68 4.82 5.52
CA ALA A 364 12.43 5.23 4.93
C ALA A 364 11.74 6.26 5.84
N GLU A 365 11.33 7.40 5.28
CA GLU A 365 10.75 8.52 6.04
C GLU A 365 9.44 8.99 5.40
N PRO A 366 8.36 9.15 6.17
CA PRO A 366 7.12 9.71 5.64
C PRO A 366 7.29 11.21 5.36
N PHE A 367 6.61 11.70 4.33
CA PHE A 367 6.50 13.14 4.05
C PHE A 367 5.06 13.50 3.73
N GLN A 368 4.68 14.76 3.94
CA GLN A 368 3.37 15.30 3.53
C GLN A 368 3.47 16.31 2.39
N ILE A 369 4.62 16.96 2.27
CA ILE A 369 4.91 17.96 1.24
C ILE A 369 6.27 17.62 0.63
N LEU A 370 6.33 17.65 -0.69
CA LEU A 370 7.58 17.62 -1.45
C LEU A 370 8.11 19.05 -1.56
N THR A 371 9.17 19.36 -0.82
CA THR A 371 9.90 20.63 -0.98
C THR A 371 10.95 20.45 -2.06
N LEU A 372 10.81 21.20 -3.16
CA LEU A 372 11.61 20.98 -4.36
C LEU A 372 12.66 22.11 -4.52
N PRO A 373 13.96 21.78 -4.69
CA PRO A 373 15.00 22.78 -4.87
C PRO A 373 14.89 23.41 -6.26
N VAL A 374 14.59 24.71 -6.33
CA VAL A 374 14.51 25.43 -7.60
C VAL A 374 15.85 26.05 -7.94
N ASN A 375 16.56 25.46 -8.90
CA ASN A 375 17.77 26.05 -9.47
C ASN A 375 17.42 26.96 -10.66
N LYS A 376 18.23 28.01 -10.89
CA LYS A 376 18.05 28.95 -12.01
C LYS A 376 18.02 28.27 -13.38
N THR A 377 18.61 27.07 -13.50
CA THR A 377 18.68 26.28 -14.74
C THR A 377 17.52 25.30 -14.90
N SER A 378 16.66 25.14 -13.89
CA SER A 378 15.58 24.16 -13.90
C SER A 378 14.36 24.76 -14.59
N THR A 379 14.15 24.39 -15.85
CA THR A 379 13.07 24.92 -16.69
C THR A 379 11.78 24.11 -16.61
N THR A 380 11.82 22.88 -16.11
CA THR A 380 10.67 21.97 -16.05
C THR A 380 10.53 21.36 -14.65
N LEU A 381 9.30 21.05 -14.24
CA LEU A 381 9.02 20.37 -12.97
C LEU A 381 9.75 19.02 -12.88
N GLU A 382 9.80 18.27 -13.99
CA GLU A 382 10.53 17.00 -14.07
C GLU A 382 12.02 17.17 -13.74
N ARG A 383 12.64 18.24 -14.23
CA ARG A 383 14.05 18.54 -13.94
C ARG A 383 14.27 18.99 -12.50
N ILE A 384 13.28 19.64 -11.89
CA ILE A 384 13.32 20.00 -10.46
C ILE A 384 13.18 18.72 -9.61
N ILE A 385 12.29 17.81 -9.99
CA ILE A 385 12.11 16.53 -9.29
C ILE A 385 13.37 15.66 -9.44
N SER A 386 13.99 15.60 -10.62
CA SER A 386 15.23 14.84 -10.79
C SER A 386 16.40 15.41 -9.97
N GLN A 387 16.37 16.70 -9.63
CA GLN A 387 17.33 17.30 -8.70
C GLN A 387 17.15 16.82 -7.27
N LEU A 388 15.91 16.53 -6.85
CA LEU A 388 15.64 15.94 -5.52
C LEU A 388 16.25 14.55 -5.38
N THR A 389 16.38 13.81 -6.49
CA THR A 389 16.93 12.45 -6.52
C THR A 389 18.44 12.41 -6.76
N ASN A 390 19.10 13.57 -6.86
CA ASN A 390 20.55 13.61 -7.04
C ASN A 390 21.28 13.03 -5.82
N ILE A 391 22.48 12.52 -6.09
CA ILE A 391 23.37 12.04 -5.04
C ILE A 391 24.07 13.24 -4.41
N ASP A 392 23.74 13.51 -3.15
CA ASP A 392 24.39 14.54 -2.36
C ASP A 392 25.57 13.96 -1.60
N ILE A 393 26.65 14.73 -1.53
CA ILE A 393 27.86 14.38 -0.79
C ILE A 393 27.80 15.09 0.57
N ILE A 394 27.79 14.32 1.66
CA ILE A 394 27.67 14.81 3.02
C ILE A 394 28.91 14.43 3.82
N ASP A 395 29.69 15.43 4.21
CA ASP A 395 30.98 15.24 4.89
C ASP A 395 30.88 15.11 6.43
N SER A 396 29.69 15.36 6.99
CA SER A 396 29.49 15.53 8.44
C SER A 396 28.89 14.30 9.15
N ILE A 397 28.55 13.22 8.44
CA ILE A 397 27.87 12.06 9.04
C ILE A 397 28.87 10.95 9.36
N SER A 398 28.85 10.46 10.60
CA SER A 398 29.66 9.30 11.00
C SER A 398 28.98 7.98 10.60
N CYS A 399 29.72 7.08 9.95
CA CYS A 399 29.24 5.74 9.65
C CYS A 399 29.29 4.83 10.90
N SER A 400 28.14 4.31 11.34
CA SER A 400 28.03 3.43 12.51
C SER A 400 28.77 2.10 12.34
N TYR A 401 28.76 1.54 11.13
CA TYR A 401 29.43 0.28 10.81
C TYR A 401 30.95 0.39 11.00
N CYS A 402 31.50 1.43 10.40
CA CYS A 402 32.88 1.86 10.57
C CYS A 402 33.26 2.09 12.05
N SER A 403 32.46 2.85 12.79
CA SER A 403 32.73 3.13 14.21
C SER A 403 32.62 1.89 15.10
N GLY A 404 31.76 0.92 14.75
CA GLY A 404 31.61 -0.34 15.47
C GLY A 404 32.80 -1.29 15.29
N GLN A 405 33.47 -1.24 14.13
CA GLN A 405 34.69 -2.02 13.87
C GLN A 405 35.94 -1.40 14.50
N ILE A 406 35.97 -0.07 14.65
CA ILE A 406 37.15 0.70 15.08
C ILE A 406 37.20 0.86 16.61
N LYS A 407 36.77 -0.13 17.39
CA LYS A 407 37.07 -0.13 18.83
C LYS A 407 38.57 -0.27 19.16
N ASN A 408 39.42 -0.49 18.16
CA ASN A 408 40.87 -0.71 18.35
C ASN A 408 41.82 0.33 17.73
N ASP A 409 41.38 1.26 16.89
CA ASP A 409 42.31 2.19 16.22
C ASP A 409 41.93 3.68 16.42
N HIS A 410 42.79 4.38 17.15
CA HIS A 410 42.71 5.81 17.42
C HIS A 410 43.05 6.63 16.16
N GLU A 411 42.13 6.82 15.23
CA GLU A 411 42.19 7.97 14.30
C GLU A 411 40.81 8.28 13.68
N ARG A 412 40.15 9.33 14.23
CA ARG A 412 38.90 9.87 13.69
C ARG A 412 39.21 10.93 12.64
N LYS A 413 39.14 10.58 11.36
CA LYS A 413 38.96 11.56 10.26
C LYS A 413 37.52 11.52 9.77
N SER A 414 36.98 12.72 9.48
CA SER A 414 35.64 12.98 8.93
C SER A 414 35.41 12.15 7.66
N ARG A 415 34.23 11.55 7.53
CA ARG A 415 33.92 10.55 6.50
C ARG A 415 32.78 11.04 5.63
N VAL A 416 32.98 10.86 4.33
CA VAL A 416 32.05 11.27 3.28
C VAL A 416 30.96 10.20 3.12
N ILE A 417 29.70 10.62 3.18
CA ILE A 417 28.52 9.80 2.92
C ILE A 417 27.80 10.33 1.69
N GLN A 418 27.43 9.44 0.77
CA GLN A 418 26.55 9.78 -0.34
C GLN A 418 25.09 9.53 0.06
N GLN A 419 24.21 10.53 -0.09
CA GLN A 419 22.76 10.42 0.12
C GLN A 419 22.04 10.43 -1.22
N GLY A 420 21.30 9.37 -1.53
CA GLY A 420 20.30 9.36 -2.61
C GLY A 420 18.89 9.31 -2.01
N THR A 421 17.96 10.07 -2.58
CA THR A 421 16.55 10.04 -2.18
C THR A 421 15.71 9.43 -3.29
N LEU A 422 14.98 8.36 -2.96
CA LEU A 422 14.04 7.69 -3.84
C LEU A 422 12.60 7.97 -3.37
N LEU A 423 11.69 8.20 -4.32
CA LEU A 423 10.26 8.36 -4.07
C LEU A 423 9.57 7.02 -4.33
N THR A 424 9.12 6.34 -3.28
CA THR A 424 8.62 4.95 -3.39
C THR A 424 7.10 4.88 -3.54
N THR A 425 6.35 5.85 -3.01
CA THR A 425 4.88 5.86 -3.06
C THR A 425 4.32 7.28 -3.08
N ILE A 426 3.51 7.58 -4.11
CA ILE A 426 2.52 8.66 -4.12
C ILE A 426 1.19 7.95 -4.36
N THR A 427 0.32 7.92 -3.36
CA THR A 427 -0.99 7.23 -3.41
C THR A 427 -2.02 8.00 -4.21
#